data_AF-A0A5N7ZCB9-F1
#
_entry.id   AF-A0A5N7ZCB9-F1
#
_cell.length_a   1.000
_cell.length_b   1.000
_cell.length_c   1.000
_cell.angle_alpha   90.00
_cell.angle_beta   90.00
_cell.angle_gamma   90.00
#
_symmetry.space_group_name_H-M   'P 1'
#
loop_
_entity.id
_entity.type
_entity.pdbx_description
1 polymer ?
#
loop_
_entity_poly.entity_id
_entity_poly.type
_entity_poly.pdbx_seq_one_letter_code
_entity_poly.pdbx_strand_id
1 'polypeptide(L)'
;KFCIGVAGYPEKHMEAPSMNYDLKWLKQKVDAGADYIVTQMFFDNRKFFDFVAKCRKEGIEVPIIPGLKPISTKKQLNQIPHRFKVDLPDELIMEVVKAADNETVKEIGIEWCIAQSRELIAAGIPVLHYYSMGRSESIRKIAATVF
;
A
#
# COMPACT_ATOMS: atom_id res chain seq x y z
N LYS A 1 -23.89 -11.90 -11.65
CA LYS A 1 -23.10 -11.93 -10.39
C LYS A 1 -22.03 -10.86 -10.51
N PHE A 2 -21.86 -9.99 -9.52
CA PHE A 2 -20.78 -9.00 -9.51
C PHE A 2 -19.48 -9.61 -8.98
N CYS A 3 -18.34 -9.01 -9.32
CA CYS A 3 -17.05 -9.22 -8.65
C CYS A 3 -16.84 -8.03 -7.70
N ILE A 4 -16.67 -8.30 -6.40
CA ILE A 4 -16.72 -7.30 -5.33
C ILE A 4 -15.35 -7.20 -4.66
N GLY A 5 -14.69 -6.05 -4.81
CA GLY A 5 -13.49 -5.71 -4.05
C GLY A 5 -13.81 -4.87 -2.82
N VAL A 6 -13.15 -5.13 -1.69
CA VAL A 6 -13.27 -4.33 -0.47
C VAL A 6 -11.93 -3.77 0.01
N ALA A 7 -11.96 -2.65 0.72
CA ALA A 7 -10.75 -2.06 1.30
C ALA A 7 -10.25 -2.86 2.51
N GLY A 8 -8.93 -3.01 2.63
CA GLY A 8 -8.22 -3.48 3.83
C GLY A 8 -7.13 -2.49 4.25
N TYR A 9 -6.74 -2.49 5.52
CA TYR A 9 -5.81 -1.48 6.07
C TYR A 9 -4.65 -2.17 6.78
N PRO A 10 -3.46 -2.26 6.15
CA PRO A 10 -2.29 -2.92 6.76
C PRO A 10 -1.87 -2.31 8.10
N GLU A 11 -2.21 -1.03 8.31
CA GLU A 11 -1.87 -0.25 9.49
C GLU A 11 -3.11 0.16 10.31
N LYS A 12 -4.23 -0.57 10.16
CA LYS A 12 -5.54 -0.35 10.80
C LYS A 12 -6.27 0.89 10.29
N HIS A 13 -7.57 0.79 10.06
CA HIS A 13 -8.41 1.95 9.78
C HIS A 13 -8.29 3.00 10.91
N MET A 14 -8.24 4.28 10.55
CA MET A 14 -7.99 5.36 11.52
C MET A 14 -9.06 5.43 12.63
N GLU A 15 -10.29 5.07 12.31
CA GLU A 15 -11.42 5.08 13.26
C GLU A 15 -11.58 3.77 14.04
N ALA A 16 -10.85 2.71 13.67
CA ALA A 16 -10.95 1.44 14.38
C ALA A 16 -10.18 1.52 15.73
N PRO A 17 -10.72 0.99 16.83
CA PRO A 17 -10.08 1.03 18.14
C PRO A 17 -8.83 0.13 18.24
N SER A 18 -8.74 -0.92 17.43
CA SER A 18 -7.58 -1.81 17.38
C SER A 18 -7.51 -2.55 16.04
N MET A 19 -6.35 -3.12 15.72
CA MET A 19 -6.17 -3.95 14.51
C MET A 19 -7.11 -5.16 14.53
N ASN A 20 -7.26 -5.84 15.68
CA ASN A 20 -8.15 -7.00 15.79
C ASN A 20 -9.62 -6.63 15.55
N TYR A 21 -10.04 -5.44 16.00
CA TYR A 21 -11.38 -4.95 15.73
C TYR A 21 -11.59 -4.64 14.24
N ASP A 22 -10.60 -4.04 13.58
CA ASP A 22 -10.65 -3.76 12.14
C ASP A 22 -10.70 -5.05 11.30
N LEU A 23 -9.90 -6.06 11.68
CA LEU A 23 -9.91 -7.38 11.04
C LEU A 23 -11.24 -8.12 11.19
N LYS A 24 -11.91 -7.99 12.34
CA LYS A 24 -13.27 -8.54 12.54
C LYS A 24 -14.25 -8.01 11.49
N TRP A 25 -14.25 -6.70 11.24
CA TRP A 25 -15.13 -6.09 10.24
C TRP A 25 -14.68 -6.38 8.81
N LEU A 26 -13.37 -6.49 8.57
CA LEU A 26 -12.85 -6.98 7.29
C LEU A 26 -13.36 -8.38 6.99
N LYS A 27 -13.29 -9.30 7.96
CA LYS A 27 -13.84 -10.65 7.83
C LYS A 27 -15.34 -10.62 7.53
N GLN A 28 -16.12 -9.79 8.21
CA GLN A 28 -17.55 -9.67 7.92
C GLN A 28 -17.83 -9.20 6.48
N LYS A 29 -17.04 -8.28 5.94
CA LYS A 29 -17.14 -7.88 4.52
C LYS A 29 -16.86 -9.05 3.57
N VAL A 30 -15.87 -9.87 3.90
CA VAL A 30 -15.52 -11.07 3.11
C VAL A 30 -16.62 -12.12 3.21
N ASP A 31 -17.09 -12.43 4.42
CA ASP A 31 -18.17 -13.38 4.67
C ASP A 31 -19.50 -12.95 4.00
N ALA A 32 -19.69 -11.63 3.80
CA ALA A 32 -20.83 -11.07 3.06
C ALA A 32 -20.71 -11.20 1.52
N GLY A 33 -19.60 -11.76 1.01
CA GLY A 33 -19.42 -12.08 -0.42
C GLY A 33 -18.42 -11.21 -1.17
N ALA A 34 -17.44 -10.60 -0.48
CA ALA A 34 -16.33 -9.95 -1.19
C ALA A 34 -15.41 -11.01 -1.83
N ASP A 35 -14.99 -10.76 -3.08
CA ASP A 35 -14.14 -11.67 -3.86
C ASP A 35 -12.64 -11.39 -3.67
N TYR A 36 -12.27 -10.16 -3.28
CA TYR A 36 -10.87 -9.79 -3.01
C TYR A 36 -10.76 -8.54 -2.12
N ILE A 37 -9.58 -8.33 -1.55
CA ILE A 37 -9.22 -7.16 -0.75
C ILE A 37 -8.19 -6.34 -1.52
N VAL A 38 -8.37 -5.02 -1.59
CA VAL A 38 -7.31 -4.08 -1.99
C VAL A 38 -6.89 -3.31 -0.74
N THR A 39 -5.59 -3.36 -0.43
CA THR A 39 -5.10 -2.65 0.74
C THR A 39 -5.00 -1.16 0.49
N GLN A 40 -5.16 -0.35 1.54
CA GLN A 40 -4.63 1.00 1.58
C GLN A 40 -3.11 0.98 1.30
N MET A 41 -2.59 2.13 0.86
CA MET A 41 -1.15 2.34 0.67
C MET A 41 -0.33 2.04 1.92
N PHE A 42 0.87 1.52 1.72
CA PHE A 42 1.89 1.32 2.75
C PHE A 42 3.26 1.57 2.12
N PHE A 43 4.24 1.98 2.93
CA PHE A 43 5.59 2.32 2.47
C PHE A 43 6.66 1.33 2.97
N ASP A 44 6.24 0.34 3.76
CA ASP A 44 7.04 -0.78 4.25
C ASP A 44 6.32 -2.09 3.98
N ASN A 45 6.90 -2.95 3.15
CA ASN A 45 6.30 -4.23 2.75
C ASN A 45 6.05 -5.17 3.93
N ARG A 46 6.79 -5.03 5.05
CA ARG A 46 6.54 -5.80 6.28
C ARG A 46 5.14 -5.56 6.82
N LYS A 47 4.62 -4.33 6.71
CA LYS A 47 3.24 -3.99 7.14
C LYS A 47 2.21 -4.79 6.34
N PHE A 48 2.43 -4.96 5.04
CA PHE A 48 1.58 -5.78 4.18
C PHE A 48 1.68 -7.27 4.54
N PHE A 49 2.90 -7.82 4.67
CA PHE A 49 3.07 -9.23 5.01
C PHE A 49 2.50 -9.59 6.39
N ASP A 50 2.70 -8.73 7.39
CA ASP A 50 2.11 -8.90 8.72
C ASP A 50 0.59 -8.84 8.68
N PHE A 51 0.02 -7.95 7.86
CA PHE A 51 -1.41 -7.85 7.65
C PHE A 51 -1.97 -9.12 7.00
N VAL A 52 -1.33 -9.62 5.93
CA VAL A 52 -1.70 -10.90 5.29
C VAL A 52 -1.68 -12.04 6.31
N ALA A 53 -0.61 -12.16 7.10
CA ALA A 53 -0.48 -13.18 8.13
C ALA A 53 -1.61 -13.11 9.17
N LYS A 54 -1.99 -11.91 9.61
CA LYS A 54 -3.14 -11.72 10.51
C LYS A 54 -4.47 -12.07 9.85
N CYS A 55 -4.69 -11.68 8.59
CA CYS A 55 -5.89 -12.05 7.83
C CYS A 55 -6.04 -13.57 7.73
N ARG A 56 -4.96 -14.30 7.41
CA ARG A 56 -5.00 -15.78 7.35
C ARG A 56 -5.29 -16.41 8.71
N LYS A 57 -4.76 -15.88 9.81
CA LYS A 57 -5.10 -16.34 11.18
C LYS A 57 -6.58 -16.20 11.51
N GLU A 58 -7.26 -15.20 10.94
CA GLU A 58 -8.71 -14.97 11.10
C GLU A 58 -9.56 -15.75 10.05
N GLY A 59 -8.94 -16.58 9.21
CA GLY A 59 -9.63 -17.35 8.17
C GLY A 59 -10.14 -16.52 6.99
N ILE A 60 -9.54 -15.35 6.76
CA ILE A 60 -9.78 -14.57 5.53
C ILE A 60 -8.88 -15.15 4.44
N GLU A 61 -9.45 -15.86 3.46
CA GLU A 61 -8.70 -16.60 2.42
C GLU A 61 -8.77 -15.95 1.02
N VAL A 62 -9.60 -14.92 0.84
CA VAL A 62 -9.67 -14.20 -0.45
C VAL A 62 -8.31 -13.56 -0.81
N PRO A 63 -8.04 -13.31 -2.11
CA PRO A 63 -6.85 -12.60 -2.53
C PRO A 63 -6.73 -11.22 -1.87
N ILE A 64 -5.51 -10.86 -1.46
CA ILE A 64 -5.19 -9.56 -0.87
C ILE A 64 -4.19 -8.87 -1.80
N ILE A 65 -4.62 -7.79 -2.43
CA ILE A 65 -3.88 -7.04 -3.44
C ILE A 65 -3.22 -5.82 -2.75
N PRO A 66 -1.88 -5.70 -2.77
CA PRO A 66 -1.19 -4.55 -2.20
C PRO A 66 -1.47 -3.28 -3.00
N GLY A 67 -1.91 -2.24 -2.29
CA GLY A 67 -2.00 -0.88 -2.79
C GLY A 67 -0.67 -0.15 -2.60
N LEU A 68 -0.07 0.35 -3.69
CA LEU A 68 1.21 1.06 -3.68
C LEU A 68 1.05 2.49 -4.19
N LYS A 69 1.82 3.41 -3.61
CA LYS A 69 1.83 4.82 -4.01
C LYS A 69 3.25 5.39 -3.97
N PRO A 70 3.82 5.84 -5.11
CA PRO A 70 5.06 6.58 -5.06
C PRO A 70 4.86 7.99 -4.46
N ILE A 71 5.85 8.44 -3.68
CA ILE A 71 6.00 9.84 -3.25
C ILE A 71 6.48 10.67 -4.45
N SER A 72 6.07 11.94 -4.49
CA SER A 72 6.33 12.84 -5.63
C SER A 72 6.58 14.29 -5.23
N THR A 73 6.35 14.67 -3.97
CA THR A 73 6.66 16.01 -3.48
C THR A 73 7.07 15.96 -2.01
N LYS A 74 7.92 16.89 -1.56
CA LYS A 74 8.32 16.95 -0.14
C LYS A 74 7.13 17.11 0.81
N LYS A 75 6.07 17.80 0.39
CA LYS A 75 4.84 18.01 1.19
C LYS A 75 4.17 16.69 1.59
N GLN A 76 4.34 15.64 0.78
CA GLN A 76 3.73 14.34 1.05
C GLN A 76 4.31 13.64 2.28
N LEU A 77 5.51 14.01 2.74
CA LEU A 77 6.06 13.51 4.01
C LEU A 77 5.14 13.79 5.20
N ASN A 78 4.44 14.92 5.18
CA ASN A 78 3.50 15.29 6.25
C ASN A 78 2.06 14.95 5.90
N GLN A 79 1.67 15.15 4.64
CA GLN A 79 0.27 14.98 4.21
C GLN A 79 -0.19 13.53 4.24
N ILE A 80 0.66 12.59 3.79
CA ILE A 80 0.28 11.17 3.67
C ILE A 80 0.05 10.55 5.06
N PRO A 81 0.99 10.61 6.02
CA PRO A 81 0.76 10.06 7.35
C PRO A 81 -0.43 10.72 8.06
N HIS A 82 -0.56 12.04 7.94
CA HIS A 82 -1.65 12.76 8.60
C HIS A 82 -3.03 12.33 8.10
N ARG A 83 -3.18 12.18 6.77
CA ARG A 83 -4.46 11.89 6.12
C ARG A 83 -4.82 10.40 6.14
N PHE A 84 -3.85 9.52 5.90
CA PHE A 84 -4.11 8.09 5.73
C PHE A 84 -3.74 7.24 6.94
N LYS A 85 -3.08 7.84 7.95
CA LYS A 85 -2.58 7.15 9.16
C LYS A 85 -1.68 5.96 8.82
N VAL A 86 -0.74 6.22 7.92
CA VAL A 86 0.28 5.27 7.47
C VAL A 86 1.65 5.75 7.92
N ASP A 87 2.55 4.81 8.19
CA ASP A 87 3.92 5.13 8.57
C ASP A 87 4.80 5.27 7.31
N LEU A 88 5.71 6.24 7.35
CA LEU A 88 6.78 6.37 6.38
C LEU A 88 8.08 5.85 7.01
N PRO A 89 8.82 4.95 6.36
CA PRO A 89 10.14 4.53 6.83
C PRO A 89 11.10 5.71 6.93
N ASP A 90 11.90 5.75 8.01
CA ASP A 90 12.87 6.82 8.25
C ASP A 90 13.86 6.98 7.08
N GLU A 91 14.26 5.88 6.45
CA GLU A 91 15.13 5.91 5.27
C GLU A 91 14.51 6.73 4.13
N LEU A 92 13.27 6.42 3.75
CA LEU A 92 12.53 7.16 2.73
C LEU A 92 12.35 8.64 3.11
N ILE A 93 12.05 8.91 4.38
CA ILE A 93 11.94 10.30 4.87
C ILE A 93 13.25 11.04 4.66
N MET A 94 14.38 10.45 5.07
CA MET A 94 15.70 11.07 5.01
C MET A 94 16.15 11.30 3.57
N GLU A 95 15.86 10.39 2.64
CA GLU A 95 16.13 10.59 1.22
C GLU A 95 15.32 11.77 0.64
N VAL A 96 14.01 11.82 0.91
CA VAL A 96 13.14 12.89 0.41
C VAL A 96 13.49 14.25 1.01
N VAL A 97 13.93 14.31 2.27
CA VAL A 97 14.39 15.55 2.91
C VAL A 97 15.63 16.10 2.18
N LYS A 98 16.59 15.24 1.84
CA LYS A 98 17.85 15.59 1.15
C LYS A 98 17.66 16.02 -0.30
N ALA A 99 16.57 15.62 -0.95
CA ALA A 99 16.28 15.98 -2.35
C ALA A 99 16.34 17.50 -2.59
N ALA A 100 16.90 17.96 -3.71
CA ALA A 100 17.00 19.40 -3.98
C ALA A 100 15.63 20.01 -4.34
N ASP A 101 14.81 19.29 -5.10
CA ASP A 101 13.53 19.72 -5.63
C ASP A 101 12.52 18.56 -5.72
N ASN A 102 11.30 18.83 -6.20
CA ASN A 102 10.28 17.79 -6.32
C ASN A 102 10.51 16.82 -7.49
N GLU A 103 11.34 17.16 -8.48
CA GLU A 103 11.71 16.21 -9.54
C GLU A 103 12.61 15.12 -8.95
N THR A 104 13.60 15.50 -8.15
CA THR A 104 14.42 14.57 -7.38
C THR A 104 13.57 13.71 -6.43
N VAL A 105 12.57 14.29 -5.76
CA VAL A 105 11.64 13.52 -4.90
C VAL A 105 10.82 12.51 -5.70
N LYS A 106 10.40 12.88 -6.92
CA LYS A 106 9.66 11.98 -7.81
C LYS A 106 10.51 10.79 -8.25
N GLU A 107 11.80 11.00 -8.51
CA GLU A 107 12.75 9.91 -8.80
C GLU A 107 12.91 8.97 -7.59
N ILE A 108 13.16 9.52 -6.39
CA ILE A 108 13.24 8.74 -5.14
C ILE A 108 11.97 7.90 -4.94
N GLY A 109 10.80 8.50 -5.08
CA GLY A 109 9.54 7.79 -4.90
C GLY A 109 9.26 6.73 -5.98
N ILE A 110 9.78 6.90 -7.20
CA ILE A 110 9.73 5.88 -8.25
C ILE A 110 10.62 4.69 -7.87
N GLU A 111 11.88 4.94 -7.52
CA GLU A 111 12.84 3.90 -7.14
C GLU A 111 12.37 3.12 -5.90
N TRP A 112 11.85 3.82 -4.89
CA TRP A 112 11.26 3.19 -3.71
C TRP A 112 10.10 2.27 -4.09
N CYS A 113 9.18 2.73 -4.94
CA CYS A 113 8.03 1.95 -5.36
C CYS A 113 8.43 0.75 -6.25
N ILE A 114 9.48 0.88 -7.07
CA ILE A 114 10.06 -0.23 -7.84
C ILE A 114 10.61 -1.29 -6.88
N ALA A 115 11.39 -0.88 -5.87
CA ALA A 115 11.92 -1.80 -4.86
C ALA A 115 10.80 -2.53 -4.12
N GLN A 116 9.78 -1.80 -3.64
CA GLN A 116 8.60 -2.40 -3.02
C GLN A 116 7.92 -3.41 -3.95
N SER A 117 7.72 -3.04 -5.21
CA SER A 117 7.04 -3.88 -6.20
C SER A 117 7.81 -5.18 -6.46
N ARG A 118 9.14 -5.10 -6.63
CA ARG A 118 9.99 -6.26 -6.88
C ARG A 118 9.99 -7.23 -5.72
N GLU A 119 10.07 -6.74 -4.48
CA GLU A 119 10.00 -7.60 -3.30
C GLU A 119 8.64 -8.30 -3.17
N LEU A 120 7.52 -7.58 -3.42
CA LEU A 120 6.19 -8.18 -3.41
C LEU A 120 6.02 -9.26 -4.49
N ILE A 121 6.54 -9.02 -5.70
CA ILE A 121 6.52 -10.02 -6.79
C ILE A 121 7.40 -11.22 -6.43
N ALA A 122 8.60 -11.00 -5.89
CA ALA A 122 9.49 -12.08 -5.45
C ALA A 122 8.87 -12.92 -4.34
N ALA A 123 8.02 -12.32 -3.49
CA ALA A 123 7.22 -13.02 -2.49
C ALA A 123 6.00 -13.76 -3.05
N GLY A 124 5.81 -13.77 -4.38
CA GLY A 124 4.75 -14.50 -5.06
C GLY A 124 3.41 -13.76 -5.15
N ILE A 125 3.38 -12.45 -4.91
CA ILE A 125 2.15 -11.66 -5.07
C ILE A 125 1.88 -11.41 -6.56
N PRO A 126 0.76 -11.91 -7.11
CA PRO A 126 0.55 -11.94 -8.56
C PRO A 126 0.05 -10.61 -9.15
N VAL A 127 -0.45 -9.69 -8.32
CA VAL A 127 -1.09 -8.45 -8.76
C VAL A 127 -0.68 -7.31 -7.83
N LEU A 128 -0.31 -6.17 -8.41
CA LEU A 128 -0.04 -4.93 -7.69
C LEU A 128 -1.06 -3.86 -8.10
N HIS A 129 -1.60 -3.09 -7.15
CA HIS A 129 -2.51 -1.97 -7.40
C HIS A 129 -1.82 -0.64 -7.16
N TYR A 130 -1.71 0.23 -8.17
CA TYR A 130 -1.05 1.53 -8.04
C TYR A 130 -2.02 2.70 -7.95
N TYR A 131 -1.86 3.53 -6.91
CA TYR A 131 -2.59 4.79 -6.77
C TYR A 131 -1.97 5.90 -7.62
N SER A 132 -2.46 6.06 -8.85
CA SER A 132 -1.94 7.07 -9.80
C SER A 132 -2.22 8.52 -9.40
N MET A 133 -3.33 8.78 -8.70
CA MET A 133 -3.75 10.14 -8.29
C MET A 133 -3.74 11.16 -9.45
N GLY A 134 -4.15 10.72 -10.64
CA GLY A 134 -4.14 11.54 -11.86
C GLY A 134 -2.76 11.75 -12.50
N ARG A 135 -1.71 11.08 -11.99
CA ARG A 135 -0.33 11.18 -12.47
C ARG A 135 0.15 9.81 -12.97
N SER A 136 0.00 9.57 -14.27
CA SER A 136 0.32 8.27 -14.88
C SER A 136 1.80 8.06 -15.19
N GLU A 137 2.59 9.12 -15.36
CA GLU A 137 3.98 9.02 -15.80
C GLU A 137 4.85 8.18 -14.86
N SER A 138 4.79 8.47 -13.54
CA SER A 138 5.54 7.71 -12.54
C SER A 138 5.11 6.24 -12.52
N ILE A 139 3.80 5.97 -12.60
CA ILE A 139 3.28 4.59 -12.60
C ILE A 139 3.73 3.84 -13.85
N ARG A 140 3.74 4.50 -15.02
CA ARG A 140 4.24 3.90 -16.26
C ARG A 140 5.71 3.53 -16.16
N LYS A 141 6.55 4.40 -15.59
CA LYS A 141 7.98 4.12 -15.37
C LYS A 141 8.18 2.93 -14.45
N ILE A 142 7.45 2.90 -13.33
CA ILE A 142 7.49 1.77 -12.37
C ILE A 142 7.09 0.47 -13.07
N ALA A 143 5.93 0.44 -13.73
CA ALA A 143 5.41 -0.75 -14.39
C ALA A 143 6.38 -1.28 -15.46
N ALA A 144 6.92 -0.40 -16.32
CA ALA A 144 7.88 -0.78 -17.37
C ALA A 144 9.24 -1.28 -16.84
N THR A 145 9.55 -1.03 -15.56
CA THR A 145 10.81 -1.46 -14.92
C THR A 145 10.64 -2.74 -14.10
N VAL A 146 9.40 -3.00 -13.67
CA VAL A 146 9.04 -4.11 -12.79
C VAL A 146 8.55 -5.33 -13.59
N PHE A 147 7.82 -5.10 -14.68
CA PHE A 147 7.21 -6.12 -15.55
C PHE A 147 7.79 -6.05 -16.95
#